data_AF-X1HGD5-F1
#
_entry.id   AF-X1HGD5-F1
#
_cell.length_a   1.000
_cell.length_b   1.000
_cell.length_c   1.000
_cell.angle_alpha   90.00
_cell.angle_beta   90.00
_cell.angle_gamma   90.00
#
_symmetry.space_group_name_H-M   'P 1'
#
loop_
_entity.id
_entity.type
_entity.pdbx_description
1 polymer ?
#
loop_
_entity_poly.entity_id
_entity_poly.type
_entity_poly.pdbx_seq_one_letter_code
_entity_poly.pdbx_strand_id
1 'polypeptide(L)'
;NGKLELIDATYDIYLYTPNPDFRGDDHFTFTANDGMTRSDIGNVDVTIFPKMFKLRYDRDAKVRAMSILEPLKVDNPVDLSVDREGQLHILSAGAVQSKVLVCDDQLQVKRTITIDAVSPRGLALGRDRFYITDTGRNRILRYTGDGNLDPSFGENGVVGRFGTGEGESNQPWGIAVDWDGNVYVSDAGNNRIQIFDSQGHFRSEWYQTTDYDHRFSYSPQAARYGLDDEAARVDLPPRGITHVGQTRAADRQPLNQPTGF
;
A
#
# COMPACT_ATOMS: atom_id res chain seq x y z
N ASN A 1 18.39 23.72 3.69
CA ASN A 1 17.32 23.80 2.66
C ASN A 1 15.93 24.09 3.27
N GLY A 2 15.89 25.03 4.20
CA GLY A 2 14.72 25.41 4.98
C GLY A 2 15.13 26.39 6.07
N LYS A 3 14.20 26.73 6.96
CA LYS A 3 14.40 27.61 8.10
C LYS A 3 14.32 26.81 9.39
N LEU A 4 15.31 26.96 10.25
CA LEU A 4 15.29 26.41 11.61
C LEU A 4 14.98 27.56 12.59
N GLU A 5 13.98 27.37 13.44
CA GLU A 5 13.56 28.35 14.44
C GLU A 5 13.54 27.72 15.83
N LEU A 6 14.09 28.39 16.83
CA LEU A 6 13.92 27.98 18.23
C LEU A 6 12.49 28.31 18.66
N ILE A 7 11.72 27.30 19.07
CA ILE A 7 10.33 27.45 19.50
C ILE A 7 10.14 27.26 21.00
N ASP A 8 11.08 26.60 21.68
CA ASP A 8 11.13 26.54 23.14
C ASP A 8 12.58 26.55 23.63
N ALA A 9 12.98 27.66 24.26
CA ALA A 9 14.33 27.83 24.81
C ALA A 9 14.54 27.08 26.14
N THR A 10 13.47 26.64 26.80
CA THR A 10 13.57 25.90 28.08
C THR A 10 14.00 24.46 27.85
N TYR A 11 13.60 23.90 26.71
CA TYR A 11 13.85 22.50 26.33
C TYR A 11 14.65 22.37 25.03
N ASP A 12 15.24 23.46 24.54
CA ASP A 12 15.99 23.52 23.27
C ASP A 12 15.24 22.89 22.09
N ILE A 13 13.94 23.16 21.98
CA ILE A 13 13.10 22.63 20.89
C ILE A 13 13.18 23.56 19.69
N TYR A 14 13.62 23.02 18.56
CA TYR A 14 13.69 23.71 17.29
C TYR A 14 12.63 23.17 16.31
N LEU A 15 11.98 24.09 15.58
CA LEU A 15 11.11 23.79 14.46
C LEU A 15 11.90 24.00 13.17
N TYR A 16 12.04 22.93 12.39
CA TYR A 16 12.53 23.02 11.02
C TYR A 16 11.36 23.13 10.03
N THR A 17 11.37 24.16 9.21
CA THR A 17 10.43 24.37 8.10
C THR A 17 11.19 24.31 6.78
N PRO A 18 11.04 23.25 5.96
CA PRO A 18 11.68 23.20 4.65
C PRO A 18 11.20 24.35 3.75
N ASN A 19 12.03 24.77 2.80
CA ASN A 19 11.59 25.73 1.79
C ASN A 19 10.38 25.17 1.01
N PRO A 20 9.45 26.02 0.55
CA PRO A 20 8.39 25.57 -0.36
C PRO A 20 8.99 24.77 -1.53
N ASP A 21 8.38 23.63 -1.82
CA ASP A 21 8.75 22.70 -2.90
C ASP A 21 10.14 22.02 -2.78
N PHE A 22 10.86 22.19 -1.66
CA PHE A 22 12.11 21.44 -1.44
C PHE A 22 11.83 19.94 -1.27
N ARG A 23 12.62 19.12 -1.97
CA ARG A 23 12.56 17.65 -1.96
C ARG A 23 13.97 17.10 -1.79
N GLY A 24 14.12 16.07 -0.96
CA GLY A 24 15.39 15.38 -0.74
C GLY A 24 15.96 15.57 0.66
N ASP A 25 17.23 15.22 0.80
CA ASP A 25 17.94 15.21 2.08
C ASP A 25 18.41 16.61 2.48
N ASP A 26 18.27 16.94 3.77
CA ASP A 26 18.83 18.12 4.41
C ASP A 26 19.56 17.71 5.69
N HIS A 27 20.56 18.50 6.10
CA HIS A 27 21.34 18.21 7.29
C HIS A 27 21.52 19.45 8.16
N PHE A 28 21.57 19.23 9.46
CA PHE A 28 21.90 20.25 10.47
C PHE A 28 23.00 19.74 11.37
N THR A 29 23.76 20.66 11.93
CA THR A 29 24.79 20.35 12.91
C THR A 29 24.46 21.00 14.24
N PHE A 30 24.84 20.32 15.34
CA PHE A 30 24.72 20.89 16.68
C PHE A 30 25.95 20.58 17.51
N THR A 31 26.18 21.41 18.55
CA THR A 31 27.14 21.12 19.62
C THR A 31 26.42 21.35 20.94
N ALA A 32 26.63 20.47 21.91
CA ALA A 32 26.12 20.63 23.27
C ALA A 32 27.19 21.30 24.14
N ASN A 33 26.77 22.10 25.13
CA ASN A 33 27.67 22.68 26.12
C ASN A 33 27.04 22.54 27.51
N ASP A 34 27.76 21.92 28.44
CA ASP A 34 27.32 21.73 29.83
C ASP A 34 27.69 22.89 30.77
N GLY A 35 28.24 23.98 30.22
CA GLY A 35 28.72 25.14 30.96
C GLY A 35 30.22 25.09 31.27
N MET A 36 30.89 23.96 31.01
CA MET A 36 32.34 23.81 31.15
C MET A 36 33.01 23.40 29.84
N THR A 37 32.40 22.47 29.10
CA THR A 37 32.99 21.89 27.88
C THR A 37 31.95 21.82 26.76
N ARG A 38 32.37 22.17 25.55
CA ARG A 38 31.56 22.00 24.33
C ARG A 38 31.87 20.64 23.70
N SER A 39 30.84 19.92 23.26
CA SER A 39 30.95 18.65 22.56
C SER A 39 31.55 18.82 21.16
N ASP A 40 31.95 17.70 20.57
CA ASP A 40 32.13 17.61 19.11
C ASP A 40 30.81 17.87 18.37
N ILE A 41 30.92 18.13 17.06
CA ILE A 41 29.77 18.42 16.20
C ILE A 41 28.97 17.14 15.96
N GLY A 42 27.69 17.14 16.35
CA GLY A 42 26.70 16.13 16.01
C GLY A 42 25.94 16.49 14.74
N ASN A 43 25.55 15.47 13.95
CA ASN A 43 24.76 15.63 12.73
C ASN A 43 23.31 15.18 12.95
N VAL A 44 22.38 15.89 12.33
CA VAL A 44 20.97 15.51 12.21
C VAL A 44 20.61 15.53 10.74
N ASP A 45 20.32 14.35 10.18
CA ASP A 45 19.89 14.19 8.80
C ASP A 45 18.37 14.06 8.73
N VAL A 46 17.73 14.76 7.78
CA VAL A 46 16.28 14.70 7.56
C VAL A 46 15.99 14.57 6.06
N THR A 47 15.01 13.74 5.70
CA THR A 47 14.54 13.61 4.32
C THR A 47 13.14 14.18 4.18
N ILE A 48 12.97 15.14 3.27
CA ILE A 48 11.69 15.83 3.06
C ILE A 48 10.91 15.19 1.91
N PHE A 49 9.80 14.55 2.26
CA PHE A 49 8.79 14.08 1.32
C PHE A 49 7.67 15.10 1.16
N PRO A 50 7.27 15.47 -0.07
CA PRO A 50 6.15 16.39 -0.25
C PRO A 50 4.88 15.78 0.32
N LYS A 51 4.12 16.60 1.05
CA LYS A 51 2.73 16.26 1.39
C LYS A 51 1.99 16.14 0.07
N MET A 52 1.47 14.96 -0.27
CA MET A 52 0.65 14.80 -1.48
C MET A 52 -0.35 15.95 -1.52
N PHE A 53 -0.27 16.77 -2.56
CA PHE A 53 -1.28 17.78 -2.80
C PHE A 53 -2.61 17.04 -2.79
N LYS A 54 -3.50 17.45 -1.87
CA LYS A 54 -4.92 17.17 -2.04
C LYS A 54 -5.23 17.75 -3.41
N LEU A 55 -5.35 16.91 -4.44
CA LEU A 55 -5.86 17.31 -5.75
C LEU A 55 -7.26 17.87 -5.48
N ARG A 56 -7.33 19.17 -5.21
CA ARG A 56 -8.58 19.91 -5.34
C ARG A 56 -8.86 19.84 -6.84
N TYR A 57 -9.92 19.12 -7.19
CA TYR A 57 -10.44 19.05 -8.54
C TYR A 57 -10.86 20.46 -8.97
N ASP A 58 -9.90 21.21 -9.52
CA ASP A 58 -10.14 22.50 -10.15
C ASP A 58 -10.37 22.26 -11.65
N ARG A 59 -11.63 22.41 -12.08
CA ARG A 59 -12.03 22.20 -13.48
C ARG A 59 -11.30 23.16 -14.42
N ASP A 60 -10.92 24.34 -13.96
CA ASP A 60 -10.37 25.40 -14.80
C ASP A 60 -8.84 25.30 -14.94
N ALA A 61 -8.15 24.84 -13.88
CA ALA A 61 -6.72 24.50 -13.95
C ALA A 61 -6.46 23.30 -14.89
N LYS A 62 -7.41 22.36 -14.98
CA LYS A 62 -7.33 21.19 -15.86
C LYS A 62 -7.24 21.59 -17.34
N VAL A 63 -7.91 22.66 -17.76
CA VAL A 63 -7.90 23.11 -19.17
C VAL A 63 -6.55 23.71 -19.58
N ARG A 64 -5.81 24.33 -18.65
CA ARG A 64 -4.50 24.93 -18.95
C ARG A 64 -3.33 23.96 -18.82
N ALA A 65 -3.44 22.92 -18.00
CA ALA A 65 -2.38 21.91 -17.81
C ALA A 65 -2.50 20.70 -18.75
N MET A 66 -3.71 20.35 -19.22
CA MET A 66 -3.94 19.22 -20.13
C MET A 66 -3.49 19.45 -21.58
N SER A 67 -3.03 20.66 -21.95
CA SER A 67 -2.59 20.93 -23.32
C SER A 67 -1.13 20.54 -23.59
N ILE A 68 -0.40 19.99 -22.62
CA ILE A 68 1.06 19.79 -22.70
C ILE A 68 1.48 18.31 -22.55
N LEU A 69 0.61 17.44 -22.01
CA LEU A 69 0.91 16.02 -21.84
C LEU A 69 -0.19 15.17 -22.46
N GLU A 70 0.16 14.30 -23.40
CA GLU A 70 -0.76 13.28 -23.87
C GLU A 70 -1.19 12.39 -22.70
N PRO A 71 -2.50 12.15 -22.49
CA PRO A 71 -2.97 11.33 -21.39
C PRO A 71 -2.46 9.89 -21.54
N LEU A 72 -1.97 9.31 -20.43
CA LEU A 72 -1.57 7.91 -20.39
C LEU A 72 -2.74 7.02 -20.83
N LYS A 73 -2.54 6.28 -21.93
CA LYS A 73 -3.48 5.27 -22.41
C LYS A 73 -3.07 3.92 -21.84
N VAL A 74 -3.90 3.37 -20.96
CA VAL A 74 -3.74 2.01 -20.45
C VAL A 74 -4.86 1.15 -21.04
N ASP A 75 -4.48 0.05 -21.68
CA ASP A 75 -5.45 -0.91 -22.19
C ASP A 75 -6.03 -1.72 -21.02
N ASN A 76 -7.36 -1.68 -20.85
CA ASN A 76 -8.10 -2.48 -19.87
C ASN A 76 -7.45 -2.53 -18.47
N PRO A 77 -7.29 -1.36 -17.79
CA PRO A 77 -6.79 -1.32 -16.42
C PRO A 77 -7.77 -2.03 -15.48
N VAL A 78 -7.26 -2.86 -14.59
CA VAL A 78 -8.06 -3.71 -13.70
C VAL A 78 -7.88 -3.31 -12.23
N ASP A 79 -6.63 -3.11 -11.81
CA ASP A 79 -6.29 -2.76 -10.45
C ASP A 79 -5.05 -1.86 -10.41
N LEU A 80 -4.81 -1.20 -9.28
CA LEU A 80 -3.64 -0.36 -9.07
C LEU A 80 -3.13 -0.44 -7.63
N SER A 81 -1.83 -0.20 -7.47
CA SER A 81 -1.19 -0.05 -6.17
C SER A 81 -0.09 1.02 -6.25
N VAL A 82 0.32 1.56 -5.12
CA VAL A 82 1.39 2.56 -5.04
C VAL A 82 2.52 2.00 -4.19
N ASP A 83 3.76 2.10 -4.67
CA ASP A 83 4.93 1.65 -3.92
C ASP A 83 5.44 2.73 -2.93
N ARG A 84 6.50 2.40 -2.20
CA ARG A 84 7.07 3.29 -1.17
C ARG A 84 7.75 4.54 -1.74
N GLU A 85 8.16 4.48 -3.01
CA GLU A 85 8.75 5.61 -3.73
C GLU A 85 7.66 6.49 -4.36
N GLY A 86 6.38 6.15 -4.17
CA GLY A 86 5.24 6.87 -4.71
C GLY A 86 4.95 6.55 -6.19
N GLN A 87 5.56 5.52 -6.76
CA GLN A 87 5.27 5.10 -8.13
C GLN A 87 3.96 4.32 -8.18
N LEU A 88 3.18 4.57 -9.23
CA LEU A 88 1.90 3.93 -9.47
C LEU A 88 2.10 2.66 -10.29
N HIS A 89 1.70 1.52 -9.75
CA HIS A 89 1.69 0.23 -10.42
C HIS A 89 0.27 -0.06 -10.90
N ILE A 90 0.07 -0.22 -12.21
CA ILE A 90 -1.24 -0.44 -12.83
C ILE A 90 -1.25 -1.83 -13.44
N LEU A 91 -2.14 -2.69 -12.96
CA LEU A 91 -2.44 -3.98 -13.57
C LEU A 91 -3.34 -3.77 -14.79
N SER A 92 -2.87 -4.18 -15.96
CA SER A 92 -3.56 -4.13 -17.23
C SER A 92 -3.77 -5.54 -17.74
N ALA A 93 -5.03 -5.94 -17.93
CA ALA A 93 -5.37 -7.25 -18.46
C ALA A 93 -5.44 -7.20 -19.99
N GLY A 94 -4.54 -7.93 -20.65
CA GLY A 94 -4.47 -7.97 -22.11
C GLY A 94 -5.10 -9.24 -22.67
N ALA A 95 -5.74 -9.12 -23.84
CA ALA A 95 -6.28 -10.29 -24.56
C ALA A 95 -5.19 -11.28 -25.01
N VAL A 96 -3.97 -10.79 -25.25
CA VAL A 96 -2.80 -11.61 -25.62
C VAL A 96 -1.80 -11.70 -24.48
N GLN A 97 -1.53 -10.58 -23.80
CA GLN A 97 -0.53 -10.50 -22.74
C GLN A 97 -0.93 -9.47 -21.70
N SER A 98 -1.09 -9.88 -20.45
CA SER A 98 -1.30 -8.98 -19.32
C SER A 98 0.01 -8.35 -18.84
N LYS A 99 -0.09 -7.16 -18.24
CA LYS A 99 1.07 -6.34 -17.87
C LYS A 99 0.84 -5.63 -16.54
N VAL A 100 1.95 -5.27 -15.88
CA VAL A 100 1.99 -4.24 -14.84
C VAL A 100 2.78 -3.06 -15.37
N LEU A 101 2.15 -1.89 -15.41
CA LEU A 101 2.80 -0.63 -15.78
C LEU A 101 3.24 0.08 -14.51
N VAL A 102 4.51 0.48 -14.45
CA VAL A 102 5.04 1.31 -13.35
C VAL A 102 5.18 2.73 -13.86
N CYS A 103 4.46 3.65 -13.23
CA CYS A 103 4.35 5.04 -13.64
C CYS A 103 4.85 5.96 -12.52
N ASP A 104 5.42 7.10 -12.88
CA ASP A 104 5.76 8.14 -11.91
C ASP A 104 4.55 9.00 -11.50
N ASP A 105 4.80 10.01 -10.66
CA ASP A 105 3.81 10.97 -10.16
C ASP A 105 3.23 11.87 -11.27
N GLN A 106 3.80 11.85 -12.47
CA GLN A 106 3.34 12.54 -13.68
C GLN A 106 2.64 11.60 -14.67
N LEU A 107 2.32 10.35 -14.24
CA LEU A 107 1.69 9.31 -15.05
C LEU A 107 2.52 8.92 -16.29
N GLN A 108 3.83 9.11 -16.26
CA GLN A 108 4.73 8.63 -17.31
C GLN A 108 5.16 7.20 -16.99
N VAL A 109 5.01 6.30 -17.97
CA VAL A 109 5.43 4.90 -17.82
C VAL A 109 6.95 4.83 -17.75
N LYS A 110 7.48 4.44 -16.59
CA LYS A 110 8.90 4.17 -16.37
C LYS A 110 9.27 2.75 -16.77
N ARG A 111 8.35 1.80 -16.52
CA ARG A 111 8.59 0.38 -16.76
C ARG A 111 7.30 -0.32 -17.17
N THR A 112 7.43 -1.28 -18.07
CA THR A 112 6.37 -2.26 -18.38
C THR A 112 6.87 -3.64 -18.03
N ILE A 113 6.14 -4.34 -17.16
CA ILE A 113 6.41 -5.70 -16.75
C ILE A 113 5.36 -6.60 -17.38
N THR A 114 5.82 -7.60 -18.13
CA THR A 114 4.95 -8.62 -18.71
C THR A 114 4.69 -9.72 -17.69
N ILE A 115 3.43 -10.14 -17.53
CA ILE A 115 3.03 -11.17 -16.55
C ILE A 115 2.30 -12.33 -17.24
N ASP A 116 2.51 -13.55 -16.76
CA ASP A 116 1.79 -14.75 -17.21
C ASP A 116 0.46 -14.89 -16.46
N ALA A 117 -0.47 -13.99 -16.72
CA ALA A 117 -1.83 -14.05 -16.20
C ALA A 117 -2.85 -13.87 -17.31
N VAL A 118 -3.89 -14.72 -17.31
CA VAL A 118 -4.93 -14.73 -18.35
C VAL A 118 -6.08 -13.81 -18.01
N SER A 119 -6.51 -13.79 -16.76
CA SER A 119 -7.56 -12.86 -16.32
C SER A 119 -7.22 -12.37 -14.91
N PRO A 120 -6.16 -11.53 -14.80
CA PRO A 120 -5.75 -11.03 -13.50
C PRO A 120 -6.77 -10.02 -12.97
N ARG A 121 -6.99 -10.01 -11.64
CA ARG A 121 -7.96 -9.10 -11.01
C ARG A 121 -7.43 -8.25 -9.88
N GLY A 122 -6.52 -8.79 -9.08
CA GLY A 122 -5.96 -8.10 -7.94
C GLY A 122 -4.46 -7.92 -8.10
N LEU A 123 -3.96 -6.79 -7.63
CA LEU A 123 -2.55 -6.45 -7.53
C LEU A 123 -2.24 -6.02 -6.09
N ALA A 124 -1.26 -6.64 -5.46
CA ALA A 124 -0.71 -6.18 -4.18
C ALA A 124 0.80 -6.06 -4.25
N LEU A 125 1.33 -5.04 -3.58
CA LEU A 125 2.76 -4.83 -3.45
C LEU A 125 3.24 -5.32 -2.08
N GLY A 126 4.27 -6.15 -2.09
CA GLY A 126 5.14 -6.40 -0.95
C GLY A 126 6.32 -5.42 -0.96
N ARG A 127 7.35 -5.71 -0.16
CA ARG A 127 8.56 -4.86 -0.08
C ARG A 127 9.25 -4.69 -1.44
N ASP A 128 9.70 -5.80 -2.03
CA ASP A 128 10.43 -5.85 -3.31
C ASP A 128 9.80 -6.90 -4.24
N ARG A 129 8.49 -7.10 -4.10
CA ARG A 129 7.72 -8.17 -4.75
C ARG A 129 6.32 -7.65 -5.06
N PHE A 130 5.68 -8.23 -6.05
CA PHE A 130 4.26 -7.97 -6.30
C PHE A 130 3.51 -9.27 -6.51
N TYR A 131 2.23 -9.22 -6.20
CA TYR A 131 1.35 -10.38 -6.15
C TYR A 131 0.14 -10.11 -7.02
N ILE A 132 -0.26 -11.12 -7.78
CA ILE A 132 -1.38 -11.06 -8.69
C ILE A 132 -2.29 -12.26 -8.44
N THR A 133 -3.60 -12.02 -8.42
CA THR A 133 -4.59 -13.08 -8.54
C THR A 133 -4.90 -13.30 -10.02
N ASP A 134 -4.49 -14.45 -10.57
CA ASP A 134 -4.84 -14.87 -11.93
C ASP A 134 -6.16 -15.64 -11.85
N THR A 135 -7.26 -14.90 -11.80
CA THR A 135 -8.62 -15.44 -11.66
C THR A 135 -8.94 -16.45 -12.75
N GLY A 136 -8.48 -16.20 -13.98
CA GLY A 136 -8.71 -17.09 -15.13
C GLY A 136 -8.07 -18.47 -14.99
N ARG A 137 -7.05 -18.61 -14.14
CA ARG A 137 -6.37 -19.88 -13.85
C ARG A 137 -6.46 -20.32 -12.39
N ASN A 138 -7.27 -19.63 -11.57
CA ASN A 138 -7.49 -19.95 -10.16
C ASN A 138 -6.19 -20.10 -9.35
N ARG A 139 -5.27 -19.16 -9.55
CA ARG A 139 -3.95 -19.16 -8.91
C ARG A 139 -3.53 -17.78 -8.47
N ILE A 140 -2.61 -17.74 -7.52
CA ILE A 140 -1.92 -16.55 -7.05
C ILE A 140 -0.48 -16.63 -7.54
N LEU A 141 -0.01 -15.52 -8.11
CA LEU A 141 1.33 -15.38 -8.64
C LEU A 141 2.10 -14.38 -7.78
N ARG A 142 3.34 -14.71 -7.42
CA ARG A 142 4.28 -13.76 -6.86
C ARG A 142 5.44 -13.55 -7.81
N TYR A 143 5.74 -12.29 -8.04
CA TYR A 143 6.87 -11.84 -8.83
C TYR A 143 7.88 -11.11 -7.94
N THR A 144 9.15 -11.21 -8.30
CA THR A 144 10.16 -10.28 -7.83
C THR A 144 9.88 -8.87 -8.37
N GLY A 145 10.44 -7.84 -7.75
CA GLY A 145 10.37 -6.47 -8.26
C GLY A 145 10.90 -6.33 -9.68
N ASP A 146 11.72 -7.28 -10.14
CA ASP A 146 12.23 -7.33 -11.50
C ASP A 146 11.30 -7.97 -12.54
N GLY A 147 10.15 -8.49 -12.09
CA GLY A 147 9.13 -9.05 -12.98
C GLY A 147 9.35 -10.52 -13.34
N ASN A 148 10.22 -11.23 -12.63
CA ASN A 148 10.33 -12.69 -12.74
C ASN A 148 9.46 -13.37 -11.68
N LEU A 149 8.90 -14.54 -11.99
CA LEU A 149 8.24 -15.35 -10.97
C LEU A 149 9.24 -15.66 -9.85
N ASP A 150 8.79 -15.51 -8.61
CA ASP A 150 9.65 -15.64 -7.45
C ASP A 150 9.71 -17.09 -6.96
N PRO A 151 10.84 -17.80 -7.13
CA PRO A 151 10.94 -19.22 -6.81
C PRO A 151 10.71 -19.55 -5.33
N SER A 152 10.79 -18.56 -4.44
CA SER A 152 10.56 -18.74 -3.00
C SER A 152 9.08 -18.74 -2.60
N PHE A 153 8.14 -18.71 -3.55
CA PHE A 153 6.70 -18.72 -3.28
C PHE A 153 6.04 -19.97 -3.87
N GLY A 154 5.46 -20.81 -3.02
CA GLY A 154 4.78 -22.02 -3.45
C GLY A 154 5.59 -22.83 -4.46
N GLU A 155 4.95 -23.22 -5.55
CA GLU A 155 5.61 -23.88 -6.67
C GLU A 155 6.13 -22.84 -7.66
N ASN A 156 7.36 -22.38 -7.45
CA ASN A 156 8.09 -21.47 -8.33
C ASN A 156 7.36 -20.15 -8.68
N GLY A 157 6.85 -19.47 -7.66
CA GLY A 157 6.10 -18.22 -7.83
C GLY A 157 4.59 -18.40 -7.88
N VAL A 158 4.10 -19.63 -7.72
CA VAL A 158 2.68 -19.97 -7.92
C VAL A 158 2.11 -20.68 -6.70
N VAL A 159 0.93 -20.22 -6.27
CA VAL A 159 0.11 -20.88 -5.25
C VAL A 159 -1.31 -21.04 -5.79
N GLY A 160 -1.92 -22.17 -5.46
CA GLY A 160 -3.31 -22.44 -5.80
C GLY A 160 -3.55 -23.05 -7.17
N ARG A 161 -4.68 -23.73 -7.23
CA ARG A 161 -5.29 -24.37 -8.40
C ARG A 161 -6.79 -24.38 -8.17
N PHE A 162 -7.57 -24.63 -9.22
CA PHE A 162 -9.02 -24.78 -9.07
C PHE A 162 -9.36 -25.85 -8.03
N GLY A 163 -10.19 -25.49 -7.05
CA GLY A 163 -10.68 -26.42 -6.04
C GLY A 163 -11.26 -25.73 -4.81
N THR A 164 -11.61 -26.54 -3.81
CA THR A 164 -12.22 -26.09 -2.55
C THR A 164 -11.37 -26.49 -1.33
N GLY A 165 -10.31 -27.27 -1.51
CA GLY A 165 -9.41 -27.68 -0.44
C GLY A 165 -8.51 -26.55 0.07
N GLU A 166 -7.72 -26.85 1.10
CA GLU A 166 -6.72 -25.93 1.65
C GLU A 166 -5.71 -25.53 0.58
N GLY A 167 -5.52 -24.23 0.39
CA GLY A 167 -4.63 -23.69 -0.62
C GLY A 167 -5.10 -23.85 -2.06
N GLU A 168 -6.21 -24.53 -2.34
CA GLU A 168 -6.91 -24.48 -3.62
C GLU A 168 -7.82 -23.25 -3.67
N SER A 169 -8.08 -22.69 -4.85
CA SER A 169 -8.92 -21.50 -4.98
C SER A 169 -9.92 -21.64 -6.12
N ASN A 170 -10.99 -20.86 -6.06
CA ASN A 170 -12.04 -20.76 -7.06
C ASN A 170 -12.36 -19.28 -7.25
N GLN A 171 -11.96 -18.73 -8.39
CA GLN A 171 -12.08 -17.31 -8.71
C GLN A 171 -11.45 -16.38 -7.65
N PRO A 172 -10.13 -16.49 -7.38
CA PRO A 172 -9.45 -15.53 -6.51
C PRO A 172 -9.53 -14.13 -7.13
N TRP A 173 -10.02 -13.14 -6.39
CA TRP A 173 -10.24 -11.77 -6.91
C TRP A 173 -9.31 -10.75 -6.28
N GLY A 174 -9.51 -10.45 -5.00
CA GLY A 174 -8.73 -9.47 -4.26
C GLY A 174 -7.53 -10.10 -3.60
N ILE A 175 -6.48 -9.31 -3.43
CA ILE A 175 -5.26 -9.72 -2.74
C ILE A 175 -4.70 -8.58 -1.90
N ALA A 176 -4.17 -8.91 -0.74
CA ALA A 176 -3.43 -7.99 0.13
C ALA A 176 -2.26 -8.71 0.77
N VAL A 177 -1.24 -7.95 1.16
CA VAL A 177 -0.03 -8.47 1.81
C VAL A 177 0.29 -7.61 3.02
N ASP A 178 0.63 -8.24 4.15
CA ASP A 178 1.06 -7.53 5.36
C ASP A 178 2.59 -7.39 5.45
N TRP A 179 3.07 -6.76 6.52
CA TRP A 179 4.50 -6.50 6.72
C TRP A 179 5.34 -7.76 6.97
N ASP A 180 4.72 -8.81 7.48
CA ASP A 180 5.36 -10.11 7.70
C ASP A 180 5.37 -10.95 6.41
N GLY A 181 4.73 -10.45 5.36
CA GLY A 181 4.62 -11.09 4.06
C GLY A 181 3.52 -12.14 3.98
N ASN A 182 2.59 -12.18 4.94
CA ASN A 182 1.40 -13.02 4.81
C ASN A 182 0.50 -12.45 3.70
N VAL A 183 -0.09 -13.34 2.93
CA VAL A 183 -0.90 -13.03 1.74
C VAL A 183 -2.35 -13.39 2.02
N TYR A 184 -3.23 -12.41 1.86
CA TYR A 184 -4.66 -12.54 2.08
C TYR A 184 -5.37 -12.50 0.74
N VAL A 185 -6.15 -13.53 0.43
CA VAL A 185 -6.79 -13.69 -0.88
C VAL A 185 -8.28 -13.85 -0.69
N SER A 186 -9.08 -13.07 -1.42
CA SER A 186 -10.52 -13.32 -1.50
C SER A 186 -10.80 -14.40 -2.54
N ASP A 187 -11.12 -15.60 -2.04
CA ASP A 187 -11.46 -16.78 -2.81
C ASP A 187 -12.96 -16.76 -3.12
N ALA A 188 -13.34 -15.89 -4.05
CA ALA A 188 -14.71 -15.41 -4.21
C ALA A 188 -15.70 -16.52 -4.57
N GLY A 189 -15.29 -17.50 -5.40
CA GLY A 189 -16.13 -18.63 -5.77
C GLY A 189 -16.38 -19.61 -4.64
N ASN A 190 -15.54 -19.59 -3.59
CA ASN A 190 -15.69 -20.41 -2.39
C ASN A 190 -16.24 -19.63 -1.19
N ASN A 191 -16.54 -18.33 -1.34
CA ASN A 191 -17.05 -17.45 -0.28
C ASN A 191 -16.18 -17.45 1.00
N ARG A 192 -14.85 -17.45 0.82
CA ARG A 192 -13.88 -17.43 1.92
C ARG A 192 -12.73 -16.46 1.67
N ILE A 193 -12.04 -16.13 2.75
CA ILE A 193 -10.70 -15.52 2.70
C ILE A 193 -9.69 -16.61 3.04
N GLN A 194 -8.64 -16.74 2.23
CA GLN A 194 -7.50 -17.59 2.53
C GLN A 194 -6.28 -16.75 2.91
N ILE A 195 -5.49 -17.27 3.84
CA ILE A 195 -4.25 -16.65 4.32
C ILE A 195 -3.11 -17.61 4.04
N PHE A 196 -2.08 -17.11 3.34
CA PHE A 196 -0.84 -17.80 3.08
C PHE A 196 0.31 -17.11 3.81
N ASP A 197 1.34 -17.87 4.20
CA ASP A 197 2.57 -17.31 4.74
C ASP A 197 3.43 -16.68 3.63
N SER A 198 4.58 -16.12 4.01
CA SER A 198 5.54 -15.52 3.08
C SER A 198 6.22 -16.52 2.14
N GLN A 199 6.06 -17.82 2.35
CA GLN A 199 6.55 -18.86 1.44
C GLN A 199 5.41 -19.44 0.58
N GLY A 200 4.17 -18.98 0.76
CA GLY A 200 3.00 -19.46 0.02
C GLY A 200 2.36 -20.71 0.60
N HIS A 201 2.71 -21.12 1.83
CA HIS A 201 2.01 -22.20 2.51
C HIS A 201 0.68 -21.68 3.06
N PHE A 202 -0.37 -22.48 2.91
CA PHE A 202 -1.66 -22.20 3.52
C PHE A 202 -1.51 -22.15 5.05
N ARG A 203 -2.08 -21.11 5.68
CA ARG A 203 -2.10 -20.96 7.14
C ARG A 203 -3.47 -21.17 7.73
N SER A 204 -4.47 -20.52 7.15
CA SER A 204 -5.84 -20.53 7.67
C SER A 204 -6.80 -19.94 6.65
N GLU A 205 -8.08 -20.20 6.86
CA GLU A 205 -9.17 -19.61 6.10
C GLU A 205 -10.29 -19.14 7.02
N TRP A 206 -11.02 -18.12 6.56
CA TRP A 206 -12.22 -17.64 7.22
C TRP A 206 -13.39 -17.67 6.23
N TYR A 207 -14.43 -18.41 6.58
CA TYR A 207 -15.69 -18.41 5.86
C TYR A 207 -16.55 -17.25 6.32
N GLN A 208 -17.30 -16.67 5.38
CA GLN A 208 -18.36 -15.76 5.75
C GLN A 208 -19.67 -16.52 5.83
N THR A 209 -20.10 -16.84 7.05
CA THR A 209 -21.41 -17.45 7.29
C THR A 209 -22.45 -16.34 7.43
N THR A 210 -23.30 -16.18 6.41
CA THR A 210 -24.65 -15.58 6.44
C THR A 210 -24.92 -14.53 7.54
N ASP A 211 -24.59 -13.27 7.27
CA ASP A 211 -25.54 -12.14 7.29
C ASP A 211 -24.82 -10.89 6.75
N TYR A 212 -25.45 -10.28 5.73
CA TYR A 212 -24.86 -9.35 4.77
C TYR A 212 -24.61 -7.94 5.33
N ASP A 213 -23.63 -7.76 6.22
CA ASP A 213 -23.05 -6.43 6.50
C ASP A 213 -21.54 -6.44 6.23
N HIS A 214 -21.15 -6.05 5.01
CA HIS A 214 -19.77 -6.15 4.53
C HIS A 214 -19.15 -4.76 4.32
N ARG A 215 -19.02 -3.99 5.41
CA ARG A 215 -18.06 -2.89 5.46
C ARG A 215 -16.74 -3.42 6.05
N PHE A 216 -15.72 -3.62 5.23
CA PHE A 216 -14.35 -3.45 5.70
C PHE A 216 -14.04 -1.95 5.74
N SER A 217 -14.59 -1.26 6.74
CA SER A 217 -14.13 0.08 7.12
C SER A 217 -13.20 -0.08 8.30
N TYR A 218 -11.88 0.00 8.07
CA TYR A 218 -10.95 0.21 9.17
C TYR A 218 -11.16 1.64 9.68
N SER A 219 -12.06 1.80 10.65
CA SER A 219 -12.23 3.01 11.45
C SER A 219 -11.77 2.68 12.87
N PRO A 220 -10.65 3.23 13.36
CA PRO A 220 -10.22 3.07 14.75
C PRO A 220 -11.19 3.71 15.78
N GLN A 221 -12.35 4.25 15.37
CA GLN A 221 -13.25 5.01 16.24
C GLN A 221 -14.69 4.47 16.35
N ALA A 222 -15.05 3.40 15.65
CA ALA A 222 -16.44 2.89 15.68
C ALA A 222 -16.78 1.95 16.86
N ALA A 223 -15.87 1.71 17.80
CA ALA A 223 -16.15 0.92 19.01
C ALA A 223 -16.96 1.69 20.09
N ARG A 224 -17.68 2.75 19.72
CA ARG A 224 -18.50 3.51 20.67
C ARG A 224 -19.81 3.89 19.99
N TYR A 225 -20.90 3.36 20.55
CA TYR A 225 -22.32 3.57 20.23
C TYR A 225 -22.89 2.63 19.15
N GLY A 226 -23.44 1.51 19.61
CA GLY A 226 -24.41 0.74 18.85
C GLY A 226 -25.74 1.49 18.78
N LEU A 227 -26.41 1.43 17.62
CA LEU A 227 -27.85 1.60 17.46
C LEU A 227 -28.30 0.92 16.16
N ASP A 228 -29.53 0.41 16.23
CA ASP A 228 -30.25 -0.46 15.32
C ASP A 228 -30.90 0.27 14.12
N ASP A 229 -31.51 -0.55 13.25
CA ASP A 229 -32.55 -0.29 12.24
C ASP A 229 -32.22 0.29 10.84
N GLU A 230 -32.28 -0.66 9.89
CA GLU A 230 -33.26 -0.80 8.79
C GLU A 230 -33.45 0.28 7.71
N ALA A 231 -33.60 -0.25 6.48
CA ALA A 231 -34.19 0.31 5.26
C ALA A 231 -33.30 1.06 4.24
N ALA A 232 -32.88 0.25 3.25
CA ALA A 232 -33.10 0.44 1.81
C ALA A 232 -32.07 1.28 1.01
N ARG A 233 -31.35 0.60 0.09
CA ARG A 233 -31.63 0.58 -1.37
C ARG A 233 -30.46 0.00 -2.19
N VAL A 234 -30.78 -1.08 -2.92
CA VAL A 234 -30.39 -1.46 -4.30
C VAL A 234 -28.96 -1.18 -4.80
N ASP A 235 -28.35 -2.27 -5.30
CA ASP A 235 -27.39 -2.43 -6.41
C ASP A 235 -25.89 -2.76 -6.14
N LEU A 236 -25.57 -3.97 -6.63
CA LEU A 236 -24.29 -4.55 -7.11
C LEU A 236 -23.30 -5.18 -6.10
N PRO A 237 -22.65 -6.31 -6.49
CA PRO A 237 -21.80 -7.14 -5.60
C PRO A 237 -20.48 -6.46 -5.21
N PRO A 238 -19.94 -6.69 -3.99
CA PRO A 238 -18.65 -6.13 -3.58
C PRO A 238 -17.47 -6.82 -4.29
N ARG A 239 -16.54 -6.01 -4.81
CA ARG A 239 -15.51 -6.41 -5.80
C ARG A 239 -14.05 -6.31 -5.32
N GLY A 240 -13.74 -6.29 -4.02
CA GLY A 240 -12.32 -6.31 -3.64
C GLY A 240 -11.99 -6.13 -2.16
N ILE A 241 -10.73 -6.42 -1.85
CA ILE A 241 -10.05 -6.02 -0.62
C ILE A 241 -9.50 -4.62 -0.88
N THR A 242 -9.86 -3.62 -0.07
CA THR A 242 -9.37 -2.25 -0.25
C THR A 242 -8.05 -2.08 0.49
N HIS A 243 -6.94 -1.86 -0.24
CA HIS A 243 -5.67 -1.44 0.36
C HIS A 243 -5.78 0.01 0.84
N VAL A 244 -5.87 0.23 2.15
CA VAL A 244 -5.67 1.56 2.75
C VAL A 244 -4.18 1.71 2.99
N GLY A 245 -3.54 2.63 2.26
CA GLY A 245 -2.11 2.91 2.39
C GLY A 245 -1.72 3.07 3.85
N GLN A 246 -0.83 2.21 4.33
CA GLN A 246 -0.46 2.15 5.74
C GLN A 246 0.62 3.20 6.02
N THR A 247 0.22 4.27 6.70
CA THR A 247 1.17 5.17 7.38
C THR A 247 1.56 4.53 8.70
N ARG A 248 2.88 4.45 8.96
CA ARG A 248 3.43 3.88 10.19
C ARG A 248 2.92 4.68 11.39
N ALA A 249 2.09 4.08 12.24
CA ALA A 249 1.97 4.56 13.61
C ALA A 249 3.34 4.33 14.25
N ALA A 250 4.04 5.43 14.57
CA ALA A 250 5.33 5.38 15.24
C ALA A 250 5.26 4.45 16.46
N ASP A 251 6.28 3.61 16.58
CA ASP A 251 6.54 2.73 17.72
C ASP A 251 6.33 3.49 19.04
N ARG A 252 5.17 3.31 19.67
CA ARG A 252 4.99 3.70 21.07
C ARG A 252 5.76 2.69 21.89
N GLN A 253 6.97 3.05 22.29
CA GLN A 253 7.61 2.38 23.42
C GLN A 253 6.65 2.42 24.62
N PRO A 254 6.55 1.35 25.42
CA PRO A 254 5.80 1.41 26.66
C PRO A 254 6.48 2.42 27.59
N LEU A 255 5.74 3.47 27.95
CA LEU A 255 6.07 4.35 29.06
C LEU A 255 6.22 3.50 30.32
N ASN A 256 7.46 3.32 30.77
CA ASN A 256 7.74 2.93 32.15
C ASN A 256 7.05 3.95 33.06
N GLN A 257 6.07 3.48 33.84
CA GLN A 257 5.46 4.27 34.89
C GLN A 257 6.45 4.45 36.05
N PRO A 258 6.45 5.63 36.70
CA PRO A 258 7.25 5.86 37.89
C PRO A 258 6.60 5.16 39.08
N THR A 259 7.38 4.35 39.82
CA THR A 259 7.05 4.05 41.22
C THR A 259 7.92 4.96 42.07
N GLY A 260 7.28 5.98 42.67
CA GLY A 260 7.85 6.69 43.81
C GLY A 260 7.65 5.85 45.07
N PHE A 261 8.71 5.74 45.88
CA PHE A 261 8.85 6.30 47.23
C PHE A 261 10.33 6.20 47.63
#